data_AF-A0A422QET2-F1
#
_entry.id   AF-A0A422QET2-F1
#
_cell.length_a   1.000
_cell.length_b   1.000
_cell.length_c   1.000
_cell.angle_alpha   90.00
_cell.angle_beta   90.00
_cell.angle_gamma   90.00
#
_symmetry.space_group_name_H-M   'P 1'
#
loop_
_entity.id
_entity.type
_entity.pdbx_description
1 polymer ?
#
loop_
_entity_poly.entity_id
_entity_poly.type
_entity_poly.pdbx_seq_one_letter_code
_entity_poly.pdbx_strand_id
1 'polypeptide(L)'
;MSAPHLIERLDVSFEFDPPDPELQDEGQLLRLVKDSLLSVLDEVMDACDEPGAVLVLPSLALDLGTIERHALREQAPARLRALLEDALAAARQQARLAAGATQARAGGQAGFDLPTIRSAQDDALARLAAFLRSGRLGWDAPPRRGELHVELLDGLLASAPWALVRMLADAIRQPQALRRLAEQFPPRQLEAVLAAAAPGQARALLAWRAALEIGPGAADAALAWTWVLGVALGTTAPAAGLAAVAAAIGYPTAAPDRAALAPEDGERLAAWWRRGERDAGAAAVLERLLASGGGMAVRDGLARALGGALEGALSTPDAARRLAGAMPLYLRERLLRFLMPSGAARLLALMSEVERQLVSRVGDRGRAAEAHARCWLELLVAGMDGVGVGVAVRSDAVRARLYAVLDAAAQGAPLPDHGAPAAADVVVPNELAQLAAFLERGRFDGAPPLAGEPHVLLLARLLERAGRSRASREALLRMLARASESPAALRRLVAQFPQRQLAGIVHAAAPGQAALLALL
;
A
#
# COMPACT_ATOMS: atom_id res chain seq x y z
N MET A 1 44.70 -7.34 -10.91
CA MET A 1 43.89 -7.78 -12.06
C MET A 1 43.03 -6.60 -12.42
N SER A 2 43.20 -6.04 -13.62
CA SER A 2 42.35 -4.96 -14.13
C SER A 2 40.89 -5.37 -14.07
N ALA A 3 39.99 -4.45 -13.72
CA ALA A 3 38.56 -4.73 -13.75
C ALA A 3 38.14 -4.89 -15.23
N PRO A 4 37.27 -5.85 -15.57
CA PRO A 4 36.83 -6.01 -16.96
C PRO A 4 35.98 -4.83 -17.42
N HIS A 5 36.35 -4.21 -18.54
CA HIS A 5 35.57 -3.18 -19.22
C HIS A 5 34.31 -3.77 -19.86
N LEU A 6 33.18 -3.04 -19.81
CA LEU A 6 31.90 -3.45 -20.41
C LEU A 6 31.52 -2.52 -21.57
N ILE A 7 31.47 -3.07 -22.78
CA ILE A 7 31.13 -2.44 -24.08
C ILE A 7 29.98 -3.20 -24.75
N GLU A 8 28.73 -2.90 -24.40
CA GLU A 8 27.53 -3.66 -24.84
C GLU A 8 27.46 -3.96 -26.36
N ARG A 9 27.99 -3.05 -27.18
CA ARG A 9 28.05 -3.18 -28.62
C ARG A 9 29.26 -2.42 -29.16
N LEU A 10 30.04 -3.06 -30.01
CA LEU A 10 31.09 -2.43 -30.80
C LEU A 10 30.75 -2.59 -32.27
N ASP A 11 30.45 -1.47 -32.94
CA ASP A 11 30.29 -1.42 -34.38
C ASP A 11 31.55 -0.79 -34.99
N VAL A 12 32.15 -1.47 -35.97
CA VAL A 12 33.28 -0.94 -36.73
C VAL A 12 32.89 -0.94 -38.21
N SER A 13 32.84 0.25 -38.80
CA SER A 13 32.52 0.46 -40.21
C SER A 13 33.74 0.95 -40.96
N PHE A 14 34.04 0.33 -42.10
CA PHE A 14 35.04 0.80 -43.05
C PHE A 14 34.32 1.20 -44.34
N GLU A 15 34.57 2.42 -44.82
CA GLU A 15 34.11 2.90 -46.11
C GLU A 15 35.31 2.99 -47.06
N PHE A 16 35.16 2.45 -48.27
CA PHE A 16 36.22 2.40 -49.27
C PHE A 16 35.78 3.10 -50.56
N ASP A 17 36.67 3.92 -51.10
CA ASP A 17 36.62 4.38 -52.50
C ASP A 17 36.81 3.17 -53.46
N PRO A 18 36.43 3.26 -54.77
CA PRO A 18 35.92 2.16 -55.63
C PRO A 18 36.69 0.83 -55.66
N PRO A 19 36.07 -0.29 -56.11
CA PRO A 19 36.27 -1.62 -55.54
C PRO A 19 37.72 -2.08 -55.59
N ASP A 20 38.35 -2.09 -54.41
CA ASP A 20 39.67 -2.66 -54.18
C ASP A 20 39.50 -4.13 -53.72
N PRO A 21 39.85 -5.12 -54.58
CA PRO A 21 39.57 -6.53 -54.32
C PRO A 21 40.34 -7.09 -53.12
N GLU A 22 41.42 -6.44 -52.69
CA GLU A 22 42.24 -6.89 -51.56
C GLU A 22 41.72 -6.37 -50.20
N LEU A 23 40.97 -5.26 -50.17
CA LEU A 23 40.30 -4.76 -48.96
C LEU A 23 38.88 -5.33 -48.78
N GLN A 24 38.35 -6.00 -49.80
CA GLN A 24 37.16 -6.85 -49.69
C GLN A 24 37.44 -8.18 -48.95
N ASP A 25 38.71 -8.47 -48.62
CA ASP A 25 39.05 -9.61 -47.76
C ASP A 25 38.65 -9.29 -46.31
N GLU A 26 37.38 -9.58 -46.00
CA GLU A 26 36.77 -9.48 -44.68
C GLU A 26 37.65 -10.12 -43.58
N GLY A 27 38.41 -11.18 -43.92
CA GLY A 27 39.33 -11.85 -43.00
C GLY A 27 40.54 -11.03 -42.59
N GLN A 28 40.99 -10.06 -43.41
CA GLN A 28 42.06 -9.14 -43.06
C GLN A 28 41.57 -8.00 -42.17
N LEU A 29 40.39 -7.45 -42.46
CA LEU A 29 39.76 -6.43 -41.61
C LEU A 29 39.41 -6.99 -40.24
N LEU A 30 38.88 -8.22 -40.18
CA LEU A 30 38.62 -8.91 -38.91
C LEU A 30 39.90 -9.13 -38.09
N ARG A 31 41.02 -9.45 -38.73
CA ARG A 31 42.32 -9.56 -38.05
C ARG A 31 42.83 -8.22 -37.55
N LEU A 32 42.73 -7.15 -38.34
CA LEU A 32 43.08 -5.81 -37.88
C LEU A 32 42.27 -5.40 -36.65
N VAL A 33 40.94 -5.63 -36.67
CA VAL A 33 40.07 -5.33 -35.53
C VAL A 33 40.47 -6.16 -34.32
N LYS A 34 40.56 -7.49 -34.46
CA LYS A 34 40.79 -8.41 -33.34
C LYS A 34 42.20 -8.30 -32.75
N ASP A 35 43.22 -8.23 -33.59
CA ASP A 35 44.61 -8.35 -33.16
C ASP A 35 45.21 -6.99 -32.81
N SER A 36 44.64 -5.89 -33.30
CA SER A 36 45.21 -4.55 -33.09
C SER A 36 44.22 -3.57 -32.44
N LEU A 37 43.06 -3.30 -33.05
CA LEU A 37 42.15 -2.27 -32.53
C LEU A 37 41.57 -2.63 -31.15
N LEU A 38 41.17 -3.89 -30.94
CA LEU A 38 40.72 -4.36 -29.62
C LEU A 38 41.83 -4.27 -28.56
N SER A 39 43.07 -4.59 -28.93
CA SER A 39 44.21 -4.46 -28.01
C SER A 39 44.45 -3.01 -27.59
N VAL A 40 44.27 -2.05 -28.50
CA VAL A 40 44.37 -0.61 -28.19
C VAL A 40 43.22 -0.15 -27.29
N LEU A 41 41.99 -0.62 -27.56
CA LEU A 41 40.84 -0.33 -26.71
C LEU A 41 41.12 -0.78 -25.27
N ASP A 42 41.52 -2.04 -25.08
CA ASP A 42 41.81 -2.60 -23.76
C ASP A 42 42.93 -1.83 -23.04
N GLU A 43 44.04 -1.54 -23.74
CA GLU A 43 45.18 -0.80 -23.18
C GLU A 43 44.76 0.60 -22.69
N VAL A 44 44.04 1.35 -23.53
CA VAL A 44 43.64 2.73 -23.22
C VAL A 44 42.59 2.78 -22.12
N MET A 45 41.62 1.86 -22.15
CA MET A 45 40.60 1.81 -21.09
C MET A 45 41.23 1.41 -19.75
N ASP A 46 42.15 0.43 -19.73
CA ASP A 46 42.90 0.04 -18.52
C ASP A 46 43.74 1.21 -17.98
N ALA A 47 44.44 1.94 -18.86
CA ALA A 47 45.23 3.11 -18.47
C ALA A 47 44.37 4.25 -17.95
N CYS A 48 43.14 4.37 -18.47
CA CYS A 48 42.22 5.37 -18.02
C CYS A 48 41.63 4.99 -16.66
N ASP A 49 41.38 3.74 -16.31
CA ASP A 49 40.61 3.36 -15.11
C ASP A 49 41.02 4.03 -13.80
N GLU A 50 40.02 4.55 -13.07
CA GLU A 50 40.21 5.15 -11.74
C GLU A 50 39.81 4.15 -10.65
N PRO A 51 40.67 3.89 -9.63
CA PRO A 51 40.36 2.93 -8.58
C PRO A 51 39.03 3.24 -7.87
N GLY A 52 38.09 2.29 -7.93
CA GLY A 52 36.80 2.39 -7.23
C GLY A 52 35.73 3.23 -7.94
N ALA A 53 36.04 3.78 -9.12
CA ALA A 53 35.10 4.52 -9.95
C ALA A 53 34.87 3.80 -11.27
N VAL A 54 33.62 3.79 -11.73
CA VAL A 54 33.21 3.23 -13.02
C VAL A 54 32.65 4.37 -13.86
N LEU A 55 33.28 4.64 -15.00
CA LEU A 55 32.76 5.56 -15.99
C LEU A 55 31.76 4.81 -16.88
N VAL A 56 30.49 5.21 -16.82
CA VAL A 56 29.43 4.65 -17.66
C VAL A 56 29.17 5.59 -18.82
N LEU A 57 29.40 5.08 -20.02
CA LEU A 57 29.16 5.77 -21.29
C LEU A 57 27.99 5.10 -22.01
N PRO A 58 26.86 5.79 -22.23
CA PRO A 58 25.74 5.21 -22.98
C PRO A 58 26.11 4.90 -24.43
N SER A 59 26.91 5.76 -25.07
CA SER A 59 27.47 5.55 -26.39
C SER A 59 28.78 6.31 -26.56
N LEU A 60 29.65 5.80 -27.43
CA LEU A 60 30.87 6.47 -27.85
C LEU A 60 31.07 6.20 -29.34
N ALA A 61 31.13 7.26 -30.14
CA ALA A 61 31.40 7.19 -31.57
C ALA A 61 32.72 7.90 -31.85
N LEU A 62 33.64 7.20 -32.51
CA LEU A 62 34.95 7.71 -32.88
C LEU A 62 35.12 7.63 -34.39
N ASP A 63 35.38 8.76 -35.03
CA ASP A 63 35.73 8.83 -36.45
C ASP A 63 37.25 8.91 -36.59
N LEU A 64 37.86 7.87 -37.16
CA LEU A 64 39.31 7.81 -37.39
C LEU A 64 39.74 8.65 -38.60
N GLY A 65 38.77 9.19 -39.35
CA GLY A 65 38.96 9.93 -40.59
C GLY A 65 39.47 9.07 -41.74
N THR A 66 39.91 9.72 -42.81
CA THR A 66 40.49 9.04 -43.96
C THR A 66 41.90 8.55 -43.63
N ILE A 67 42.16 7.27 -43.85
CA ILE A 67 43.47 6.63 -43.66
C ILE A 67 43.88 5.99 -44.98
N GLU A 68 45.10 6.28 -45.44
CA GLU A 68 45.64 5.66 -46.64
C GLU A 68 45.82 4.15 -46.43
N ARG A 69 45.44 3.37 -47.44
CA ARG A 69 45.41 1.90 -47.38
C ARG A 69 46.71 1.28 -46.85
N HIS A 70 47.85 1.70 -47.38
CA HIS A 70 49.15 1.14 -47.01
C HIS A 70 49.55 1.46 -45.57
N ALA A 71 48.96 2.50 -44.98
CA ALA A 71 49.22 2.93 -43.63
C ALA A 71 48.13 2.46 -42.64
N LEU A 72 47.09 1.75 -43.10
CA LEU A 72 45.93 1.38 -42.29
C LEU A 72 46.33 0.63 -41.01
N ARG A 73 47.27 -0.32 -41.10
CA ARG A 73 47.73 -1.12 -39.95
C ARG A 73 48.49 -0.32 -38.90
N GLU A 74 49.13 0.77 -39.28
CA GLU A 74 49.93 1.61 -38.38
C GLU A 74 49.14 2.82 -37.88
N GLN A 75 48.45 3.51 -38.78
CA GLN A 75 47.73 4.74 -38.47
C GLN A 75 46.40 4.49 -37.77
N ALA A 76 45.64 3.44 -38.09
CA ALA A 76 44.34 3.22 -37.45
C ALA A 76 44.46 2.97 -35.94
N PRO A 77 45.36 2.10 -35.45
CA PRO A 77 45.56 1.91 -34.00
C PRO A 77 46.07 3.18 -33.32
N ALA A 78 47.00 3.91 -33.95
CA ALA A 78 47.55 5.14 -33.40
C ALA A 78 46.49 6.26 -33.28
N ARG A 79 45.65 6.44 -34.32
CA ARG A 79 44.55 7.41 -34.29
C ARG A 79 43.46 7.00 -33.31
N LEU A 80 43.11 5.71 -33.26
CA LEU A 80 42.15 5.19 -32.30
C LEU A 80 42.61 5.47 -30.86
N ARG A 81 43.90 5.20 -30.55
CA ARG A 81 44.47 5.50 -29.23
C ARG A 81 44.27 6.96 -28.85
N ALA A 82 44.73 7.89 -29.70
CA ALA A 82 44.64 9.32 -29.43
C ALA A 82 43.20 9.80 -29.25
N LEU A 83 42.30 9.43 -30.18
CA LEU A 83 40.90 9.84 -30.13
C LEU A 83 40.15 9.24 -28.93
N LEU A 84 40.46 8.00 -28.56
CA LEU A 84 39.85 7.33 -27.42
C LEU A 84 40.32 7.97 -26.10
N GLU A 85 41.62 8.25 -25.94
CA GLU A 85 42.16 8.94 -24.78
C GLU A 85 41.47 10.31 -24.57
N ASP A 86 41.38 11.11 -25.65
CA ASP A 86 40.73 12.41 -25.62
C ASP A 86 39.23 12.30 -25.28
N ALA A 87 38.52 11.35 -25.91
CA ALA A 87 37.09 11.18 -25.70
C ALA A 87 36.77 10.68 -24.27
N LEU A 88 37.56 9.76 -23.73
CA LEU A 88 37.39 9.28 -22.35
C LEU A 88 37.70 10.39 -21.34
N ALA A 89 38.74 11.19 -21.57
CA ALA A 89 39.07 12.35 -20.74
C ALA A 89 37.93 13.39 -20.74
N ALA A 90 37.40 13.72 -21.92
CA ALA A 90 36.27 14.65 -22.07
C ALA A 90 35.00 14.12 -21.38
N ALA A 91 34.67 12.84 -21.57
CA ALA A 91 33.49 12.22 -20.97
C ALA A 91 33.57 12.20 -19.43
N ARG A 92 34.75 11.98 -18.86
CA ARG A 92 34.95 12.11 -17.40
C ARG A 92 34.75 13.53 -16.91
N GLN A 93 35.32 14.50 -17.59
CA GLN A 93 35.14 15.90 -17.22
C GLN A 93 33.66 16.26 -17.25
N GLN A 94 32.93 15.84 -18.28
CA GLN A 94 31.49 16.05 -18.38
C GLN A 94 30.72 15.36 -17.23
N ALA A 95 31.06 14.11 -16.91
CA ALA A 95 30.44 13.38 -15.80
C ALA A 95 30.68 14.05 -14.43
N ARG A 96 31.90 14.58 -14.19
CA ARG A 96 32.25 15.31 -12.97
C ARG A 96 31.47 16.63 -12.85
N LEU A 97 31.37 17.38 -13.96
CA LEU A 97 30.59 18.61 -14.00
C LEU A 97 29.09 18.34 -13.77
N ALA A 98 28.56 17.27 -14.35
CA ALA A 98 27.17 16.85 -14.15
C ALA A 98 26.91 16.49 -12.68
N ALA A 99 27.77 15.68 -12.05
CA ALA A 99 27.64 15.29 -10.66
C ALA A 99 27.61 16.50 -9.69
N GLY A 100 28.44 17.52 -9.95
CA GLY A 100 28.43 18.78 -9.19
C GLY A 100 27.15 19.60 -9.38
N ALA A 101 26.55 19.56 -10.57
CA ALA A 101 25.30 20.29 -10.87
C ALA A 101 24.05 19.59 -10.31
N THR A 102 24.01 18.26 -10.28
CA THR A 102 22.85 17.50 -9.76
C THR A 102 22.68 17.65 -8.26
N GLN A 103 23.75 17.87 -7.49
CA GLN A 103 23.66 18.20 -6.06
C GLN A 103 22.94 19.53 -5.80
N ALA A 104 22.93 20.47 -6.77
CA ALA A 104 22.25 21.75 -6.65
C ALA A 104 20.77 21.74 -7.13
N ARG A 105 20.33 20.70 -7.84
CA ARG A 105 18.97 20.57 -8.38
C ARG A 105 18.42 19.16 -8.15
N ALA A 106 18.04 18.88 -6.91
CA ALA A 106 17.26 17.68 -6.58
C ALA A 106 15.87 17.77 -7.24
N GLY A 107 15.66 17.06 -8.35
CA GLY A 107 14.30 16.81 -8.86
C GLY A 107 14.08 16.73 -10.37
N GLY A 108 15.08 16.92 -11.22
CA GLY A 108 14.90 16.88 -12.68
C GLY A 108 15.36 15.56 -13.31
N GLN A 109 14.43 14.80 -13.92
CA GLN A 109 14.74 13.73 -14.87
C GLN A 109 15.53 14.31 -16.04
N ALA A 110 16.86 14.19 -16.02
CA ALA A 110 17.72 14.66 -17.11
C ALA A 110 18.70 13.57 -17.54
N GLY A 111 18.59 13.17 -18.81
CA GLY A 111 19.66 12.62 -19.63
C GLY A 111 20.01 11.15 -19.44
N PHE A 112 19.29 10.24 -20.12
CA PHE A 112 19.75 8.86 -20.31
C PHE A 112 21.03 8.76 -21.17
N ASP A 113 21.41 9.83 -21.87
CA ASP A 113 22.51 9.83 -22.85
C ASP A 113 23.81 10.50 -22.35
N LEU A 114 23.88 10.95 -21.10
CA LEU A 114 25.08 11.63 -20.60
C LEU A 114 26.05 10.66 -19.90
N PRO A 115 27.37 10.84 -20.07
CA PRO A 115 28.38 10.14 -19.28
C PRO A 115 28.15 10.30 -17.79
N THR A 116 28.27 9.20 -17.03
CA THR A 116 28.15 9.23 -15.55
C THR A 116 29.31 8.50 -14.88
N ILE A 117 29.76 9.00 -13.74
CA ILE A 117 30.72 8.30 -12.88
C ILE A 117 29.94 7.68 -11.72
N ARG A 118 30.10 6.38 -11.52
CA ARG A 118 29.50 5.61 -10.43
C ARG A 118 30.58 5.05 -9.54
N SER A 119 30.27 4.82 -8.27
CA SER A 119 31.13 3.98 -7.46
C SER A 119 31.08 2.53 -7.97
N ALA A 120 32.13 1.75 -7.74
CA ALA A 120 32.12 0.31 -8.05
C ALA A 120 30.95 -0.42 -7.38
N GLN A 121 30.52 0.04 -6.19
CA GLN A 121 29.38 -0.51 -5.47
C GLN A 121 28.05 -0.19 -6.16
N ASP A 122 27.85 1.07 -6.59
CA ASP A 122 26.64 1.48 -7.31
C ASP A 122 26.51 0.78 -8.66
N ASP A 123 27.64 0.57 -9.35
CA ASP A 123 27.67 -0.17 -10.59
C ASP A 123 27.33 -1.66 -10.38
N ALA A 124 27.90 -2.30 -9.35
CA ALA A 124 27.54 -3.67 -8.98
C ALA A 124 26.04 -3.81 -8.63
N LEU A 125 25.46 -2.84 -7.90
CA LEU A 125 24.02 -2.79 -7.63
C LEU A 125 23.21 -2.65 -8.92
N ALA A 126 23.62 -1.77 -9.84
CA ALA A 126 22.95 -1.55 -11.11
C ALA A 126 22.97 -2.80 -12.00
N ARG A 127 24.11 -3.50 -12.07
CA ARG A 127 24.28 -4.76 -12.79
C ARG A 127 23.40 -5.87 -12.22
N LEU A 128 23.41 -6.05 -10.89
CA LEU A 128 22.56 -7.03 -10.23
C LEU A 128 21.07 -6.71 -10.46
N ALA A 129 20.67 -5.45 -10.36
CA ALA A 129 19.30 -5.02 -10.66
C ALA A 129 18.91 -5.29 -12.12
N ALA A 130 19.82 -5.03 -13.08
CA ALA A 130 19.60 -5.34 -14.49
C ALA A 130 19.43 -6.85 -14.70
N PHE A 131 20.30 -7.67 -14.12
CA PHE A 131 20.20 -9.12 -14.14
C PHE A 131 18.87 -9.63 -13.57
N LEU A 132 18.45 -9.14 -12.41
CA LEU A 132 17.18 -9.55 -11.82
C LEU A 132 15.97 -9.18 -12.70
N ARG A 133 16.06 -8.12 -13.51
CA ARG A 133 14.99 -7.72 -14.45
C ARG A 133 15.00 -8.51 -15.76
N SER A 134 16.16 -8.73 -16.37
CA SER A 134 16.29 -9.33 -17.71
C SER A 134 16.61 -10.83 -17.68
N GLY A 135 17.18 -11.32 -16.59
CA GLY A 135 17.80 -12.65 -16.50
C GLY A 135 19.11 -12.77 -17.28
N ARG A 136 19.69 -11.66 -17.74
CA ARG A 136 20.92 -11.63 -18.53
C ARG A 136 21.93 -10.73 -17.85
N LEU A 137 23.13 -11.26 -17.62
CA LEU A 137 24.28 -10.42 -17.34
C LEU A 137 24.75 -9.79 -18.66
N GLY A 138 25.52 -8.71 -18.56
CA GLY A 138 26.23 -8.17 -19.70
C GLY A 138 27.09 -9.25 -20.36
N TRP A 139 27.42 -9.04 -21.63
CA TRP A 139 28.28 -9.92 -22.43
C TRP A 139 29.71 -10.04 -21.85
N ASP A 140 30.06 -9.16 -20.92
CA ASP A 140 31.30 -9.16 -20.15
C ASP A 140 31.35 -10.25 -19.06
N ALA A 141 30.22 -10.90 -18.76
CA ALA A 141 30.22 -12.11 -17.97
C ALA A 141 31.07 -13.15 -18.71
N PRO A 142 32.24 -13.56 -18.18
CA PRO A 142 33.11 -14.49 -18.87
C PRO A 142 32.28 -15.72 -19.23
N PRO A 143 32.29 -16.21 -20.49
CA PRO A 143 31.42 -17.31 -20.92
C PRO A 143 31.66 -18.61 -20.12
N ARG A 144 32.74 -18.67 -19.34
CA ARG A 144 33.11 -19.77 -18.44
C ARG A 144 32.77 -19.53 -16.96
N ARG A 145 32.33 -18.33 -16.57
CA ARG A 145 31.92 -17.98 -15.20
C ARG A 145 30.41 -17.75 -15.15
N GLY A 146 29.66 -18.85 -15.22
CA GLY A 146 28.19 -18.85 -15.04
C GLY A 146 27.70 -18.42 -13.65
N GLU A 147 28.60 -17.95 -12.78
CA GLU A 147 28.33 -17.57 -11.39
C GLU A 147 28.65 -16.09 -11.11
N LEU A 148 28.84 -15.26 -12.14
CA LEU A 148 29.20 -13.85 -11.91
C LEU A 148 28.10 -13.08 -11.14
N HIS A 149 26.82 -13.41 -11.30
CA HIS A 149 25.75 -12.86 -10.46
C HIS A 149 25.87 -13.29 -8.99
N VAL A 150 26.36 -14.50 -8.73
CA VAL A 150 26.63 -15.03 -7.38
C VAL A 150 27.78 -14.25 -6.74
N GLU A 151 28.89 -14.07 -7.46
CA GLU A 151 30.03 -13.26 -7.00
C GLU A 151 29.64 -11.81 -6.72
N LEU A 152 28.84 -11.20 -7.60
CA LEU A 152 28.29 -9.85 -7.40
C LEU A 152 27.47 -9.75 -6.11
N LEU A 153 26.59 -10.72 -5.86
CA LEU A 153 25.77 -10.72 -4.64
C LEU A 153 26.63 -10.90 -3.38
N ASP A 154 27.61 -11.82 -3.38
CA ASP A 154 28.54 -12.00 -2.25
C ASP A 154 29.31 -10.70 -1.95
N GLY A 155 29.85 -10.04 -2.99
CA GLY A 155 30.55 -8.77 -2.85
C GLY A 155 29.65 -7.66 -2.29
N LEU A 156 28.39 -7.59 -2.71
CA LEU A 156 27.43 -6.60 -2.23
C LEU A 156 26.95 -6.88 -0.81
N LEU A 157 26.76 -8.15 -0.44
CA LEU A 157 26.44 -8.55 0.93
C LEU A 157 27.57 -8.19 1.91
N ALA A 158 28.83 -8.34 1.49
CA ALA A 158 29.98 -8.02 2.31
C ALA A 158 30.24 -6.51 2.45
N SER A 159 30.03 -5.74 1.37
CA SER A 159 30.44 -4.33 1.31
C SER A 159 29.31 -3.32 1.53
N ALA A 160 28.07 -3.63 1.12
CA ALA A 160 26.95 -2.69 1.11
C ALA A 160 25.57 -3.33 1.36
N PRO A 161 25.37 -4.08 2.47
CA PRO A 161 24.16 -4.87 2.69
C PRO A 161 22.87 -4.03 2.70
N TRP A 162 22.90 -2.82 3.26
CA TRP A 162 21.72 -1.94 3.31
C TRP A 162 21.32 -1.39 1.94
N ALA A 163 22.29 -1.01 1.11
CA ALA A 163 22.02 -0.52 -0.24
C ALA A 163 21.46 -1.64 -1.13
N LEU A 164 22.01 -2.86 -0.96
CA LEU A 164 21.50 -4.08 -1.57
C LEU A 164 20.04 -4.34 -1.17
N VAL A 165 19.72 -4.37 0.13
CA VAL A 165 18.35 -4.61 0.60
C VAL A 165 17.36 -3.60 0.02
N ARG A 166 17.73 -2.31 -0.03
CA ARG A 166 16.91 -1.27 -0.65
C ARG A 166 16.66 -1.54 -2.14
N MET A 167 17.73 -1.82 -2.90
CA MET A 167 17.65 -2.14 -4.32
C MET A 167 16.75 -3.36 -4.54
N LEU A 168 16.94 -4.42 -3.74
CA LEU A 168 16.14 -5.64 -3.83
C LEU A 168 14.67 -5.35 -3.55
N ALA A 169 14.34 -4.62 -2.47
CA ALA A 169 12.96 -4.25 -2.13
C ALA A 169 12.23 -3.52 -3.28
N ASP A 170 12.94 -2.67 -4.02
CA ASP A 170 12.40 -2.02 -5.22
C ASP A 170 12.30 -2.99 -6.42
N ALA A 171 13.32 -3.80 -6.66
CA ALA A 171 13.38 -4.74 -7.78
C ALA A 171 12.30 -5.83 -7.70
N ILE A 172 12.06 -6.37 -6.49
CA ILE A 172 11.11 -7.47 -6.28
C ILE A 172 9.64 -7.06 -6.40
N ARG A 173 9.34 -5.76 -6.59
CA ARG A 173 8.01 -5.33 -7.06
C ARG A 173 7.64 -5.97 -8.40
N GLN A 174 8.63 -6.43 -9.16
CA GLN A 174 8.44 -7.28 -10.32
C GLN A 174 8.48 -8.76 -9.90
N PRO A 175 7.39 -9.52 -10.02
CA PRO A 175 7.35 -10.93 -9.56
C PRO A 175 8.45 -11.81 -10.18
N GLN A 176 8.85 -11.51 -11.41
CA GLN A 176 9.93 -12.25 -12.11
C GLN A 176 11.30 -12.05 -11.44
N ALA A 177 11.59 -10.86 -10.91
CA ALA A 177 12.85 -10.58 -10.24
C ALA A 177 12.99 -11.39 -8.95
N LEU A 178 11.92 -11.46 -8.15
CA LEU A 178 11.87 -12.27 -6.94
C LEU A 178 12.03 -13.76 -7.25
N ARG A 179 11.36 -14.24 -8.30
CA ARG A 179 11.47 -15.63 -8.75
C ARG A 179 12.90 -15.97 -9.19
N ARG A 180 13.54 -15.11 -9.99
CA ARG A 180 14.94 -15.29 -10.41
C ARG A 180 15.89 -15.28 -9.21
N LEU A 181 15.68 -14.37 -8.26
CA LEU A 181 16.46 -14.34 -7.02
C LEU A 181 16.36 -15.69 -6.29
N ALA A 182 15.16 -16.26 -6.16
CA ALA A 182 14.95 -17.54 -5.49
C ALA A 182 15.48 -18.76 -6.28
N GLU A 183 15.41 -18.75 -7.61
CA GLU A 183 15.80 -19.88 -8.47
C GLU A 183 17.29 -19.91 -8.80
N GLN A 184 17.95 -18.76 -8.94
CA GLN A 184 19.28 -18.65 -9.56
C GLN A 184 20.41 -18.37 -8.57
N PHE A 185 20.10 -18.13 -7.29
CA PHE A 185 21.09 -17.86 -6.26
C PHE A 185 21.16 -19.00 -5.23
N PRO A 186 22.36 -19.39 -4.79
CA PRO A 186 22.54 -20.41 -3.77
C PRO A 186 21.79 -20.08 -2.45
N PRO A 187 21.24 -21.08 -1.74
CA PRO A 187 20.53 -20.88 -0.48
C PRO A 187 21.32 -20.06 0.55
N ARG A 188 22.64 -20.26 0.66
CA ARG A 188 23.52 -19.51 1.58
C ARG A 188 23.41 -17.98 1.39
N GLN A 189 23.24 -17.53 0.14
CA GLN A 189 23.15 -16.10 -0.16
C GLN A 189 21.76 -15.56 0.14
N LEU A 190 20.72 -16.37 -0.10
CA LEU A 190 19.34 -16.02 0.25
C LEU A 190 19.17 -15.90 1.76
N GLU A 191 19.83 -16.78 2.53
CA GLU A 191 19.91 -16.68 3.99
C GLU A 191 20.60 -15.39 4.44
N ALA A 192 21.69 -15.00 3.78
CA ALA A 192 22.40 -13.75 4.08
C ALA A 192 21.56 -12.51 3.71
N VAL A 193 20.87 -12.52 2.58
CA VAL A 193 19.91 -11.46 2.19
C VAL A 193 18.80 -11.35 3.22
N LEU A 194 18.25 -12.48 3.69
CA LEU A 194 17.22 -12.52 4.72
C LEU A 194 17.71 -11.93 6.05
N ALA A 195 18.92 -12.30 6.47
CA ALA A 195 19.55 -11.77 7.68
C ALA A 195 19.78 -10.26 7.59
N ALA A 196 20.17 -9.74 6.42
CA ALA A 196 20.33 -8.32 6.18
C ALA A 196 18.99 -7.56 6.14
N ALA A 197 17.97 -8.13 5.48
CA ALA A 197 16.68 -7.48 5.30
C ALA A 197 15.82 -7.46 6.57
N ALA A 198 15.84 -8.56 7.34
CA ALA A 198 14.99 -8.74 8.51
C ALA A 198 15.74 -9.42 9.66
N PRO A 199 16.78 -8.78 10.25
CA PRO A 199 17.67 -9.41 11.23
C PRO A 199 16.93 -9.97 12.45
N GLY A 200 15.88 -9.29 12.93
CA GLY A 200 15.06 -9.76 14.06
C GLY A 200 14.09 -10.91 13.73
N GLN A 201 13.86 -11.22 12.45
CA GLN A 201 12.90 -12.23 12.00
C GLN A 201 13.54 -13.37 11.22
N ALA A 202 14.82 -13.25 10.82
CA ALA A 202 15.51 -14.19 9.94
C ALA A 202 15.39 -15.65 10.42
N ARG A 203 15.61 -15.92 11.71
CA ARG A 203 15.48 -17.28 12.28
C ARG A 203 14.08 -17.86 12.13
N ALA A 204 13.04 -17.06 12.38
CA ALA A 204 11.65 -17.49 12.26
C ALA A 204 11.28 -17.73 10.78
N LEU A 205 11.76 -16.87 9.89
CA LEU A 205 11.54 -16.97 8.45
C LEU A 205 12.28 -18.18 7.82
N LEU A 206 13.45 -18.55 8.32
CA LEU A 206 14.13 -19.80 7.91
C LEU A 206 13.44 -21.05 8.42
N ALA A 207 12.95 -21.03 9.66
CA ALA A 207 12.14 -22.13 10.19
C ALA A 207 10.84 -22.30 9.38
N TRP A 208 10.23 -21.19 8.94
CA TRP A 208 9.10 -21.22 8.03
C TRP A 208 9.46 -21.87 6.69
N ARG A 209 10.55 -21.44 6.04
CA ARG A 209 11.02 -22.02 4.79
C ARG A 209 11.17 -23.54 4.89
N ALA A 210 11.85 -24.02 5.94
CA ALA A 210 12.05 -25.46 6.15
C ALA A 210 10.73 -26.23 6.30
N ALA A 211 9.73 -25.64 6.96
CA ALA A 211 8.43 -26.27 7.11
C ALA A 211 7.62 -26.34 5.82
N LEU A 212 7.75 -25.34 4.92
CA LEU A 212 7.13 -25.37 3.60
C LEU A 212 7.64 -26.52 2.73
N GLU A 213 8.89 -26.94 2.93
CA GLU A 213 9.53 -28.02 2.16
C GLU A 213 9.15 -29.43 2.65
N ILE A 214 8.72 -29.57 3.91
CA ILE A 214 8.45 -30.87 4.55
C ILE A 214 6.93 -31.16 4.67
N GLY A 215 6.07 -30.14 4.59
CA GLY A 215 4.63 -30.26 4.83
C GLY A 215 3.82 -30.99 3.73
N PRO A 216 2.55 -31.35 4.02
CA PRO A 216 1.61 -31.87 3.02
C PRO A 216 1.35 -30.80 1.95
N GLY A 217 1.77 -31.07 0.72
CA GLY A 217 1.81 -30.07 -0.36
C GLY A 217 3.13 -29.32 -0.46
N ALA A 218 4.25 -29.97 -0.09
CA ALA A 218 5.62 -29.47 -0.15
C ALA A 218 5.83 -28.55 -1.36
N ALA A 219 6.13 -27.29 -1.05
CA ALA A 219 6.47 -26.32 -2.07
C ALA A 219 7.84 -26.65 -2.65
N ASP A 220 8.01 -26.42 -3.95
CA ASP A 220 9.36 -26.37 -4.53
C ASP A 220 10.22 -25.36 -3.77
N ALA A 221 11.52 -25.66 -3.61
CA ALA A 221 12.44 -24.85 -2.81
C ALA A 221 12.46 -23.39 -3.29
N ALA A 222 12.39 -23.16 -4.60
CA ALA A 222 12.32 -21.82 -5.18
C ALA A 222 11.02 -21.07 -4.79
N LEU A 223 9.89 -21.79 -4.71
CA LEU A 223 8.62 -21.21 -4.27
C LEU A 223 8.70 -20.85 -2.78
N ALA A 224 9.24 -21.71 -1.93
CA ALA A 224 9.43 -21.41 -0.51
C ALA A 224 10.30 -20.17 -0.29
N TRP A 225 11.42 -20.06 -1.03
CA TRP A 225 12.29 -18.88 -1.01
C TRP A 225 11.59 -17.61 -1.50
N THR A 226 10.80 -17.71 -2.57
CA THR A 226 10.02 -16.58 -3.10
C THR A 226 9.11 -15.98 -2.03
N TRP A 227 8.43 -16.81 -1.24
CA TRP A 227 7.52 -16.34 -0.20
C TRP A 227 8.26 -15.68 0.97
N VAL A 228 9.33 -16.33 1.44
CA VAL A 228 10.12 -15.85 2.59
C VAL A 228 10.82 -14.53 2.26
N LEU A 229 11.44 -14.44 1.09
CA LEU A 229 12.09 -13.21 0.62
C LEU A 229 11.06 -12.10 0.36
N GLY A 230 9.87 -12.44 -0.17
CA GLY A 230 8.80 -11.46 -0.37
C GLY A 230 8.30 -10.84 0.93
N VAL A 231 8.20 -11.62 2.02
CA VAL A 231 7.88 -11.10 3.35
C VAL A 231 9.02 -10.24 3.89
N ALA A 232 10.26 -10.70 3.80
CA ALA A 232 11.42 -9.99 4.35
C ALA A 232 11.69 -8.64 3.66
N LEU A 233 11.47 -8.57 2.35
CA LEU A 233 11.73 -7.39 1.51
C LEU A 233 10.45 -6.55 1.29
N GLY A 234 9.31 -6.93 1.88
CA GLY A 234 8.11 -6.10 1.99
C GLY A 234 7.14 -6.11 0.80
N THR A 235 7.16 -7.11 -0.09
CA THR A 235 6.21 -7.21 -1.22
C THR A 235 4.85 -7.81 -0.88
N THR A 236 4.72 -8.46 0.28
CA THR A 236 3.45 -9.03 0.74
C THR A 236 3.08 -8.49 2.12
N ALA A 237 1.84 -8.01 2.27
CA ALA A 237 1.30 -7.70 3.58
C ALA A 237 1.34 -8.97 4.47
N PRO A 238 1.97 -8.94 5.66
CA PRO A 238 2.54 -10.15 6.29
C PRO A 238 1.50 -11.10 6.91
N ALA A 239 0.22 -10.72 6.96
CA ALA A 239 -0.77 -11.40 7.79
C ALA A 239 -1.20 -12.78 7.26
N ALA A 240 -1.37 -12.92 5.93
CA ALA A 240 -1.84 -14.18 5.35
C ALA A 240 -0.73 -15.22 5.24
N GLY A 241 0.50 -14.78 4.92
CA GLY A 241 1.69 -15.63 4.86
C GLY A 241 2.01 -16.23 6.23
N LEU A 242 2.16 -15.39 7.26
CA LEU A 242 2.45 -15.81 8.64
C LEU A 242 1.37 -16.75 9.23
N ALA A 243 0.10 -16.56 8.87
CA ALA A 243 -0.99 -17.43 9.32
C ALA A 243 -0.93 -18.84 8.68
N ALA A 244 -0.56 -18.94 7.39
CA ALA A 244 -0.38 -20.22 6.72
C ALA A 244 0.82 -21.02 7.29
N VAL A 245 1.86 -20.33 7.74
CA VAL A 245 3.04 -20.91 8.42
C VAL A 245 2.68 -21.55 9.74
N ALA A 246 1.94 -20.82 10.58
CA ALA A 246 1.55 -21.28 11.90
C ALA A 246 0.66 -22.54 11.80
N ALA A 247 -0.12 -22.64 10.72
CA ALA A 247 -0.88 -23.84 10.40
C ALA A 247 0.00 -25.00 9.89
N ALA A 248 1.04 -24.73 9.09
CA ALA A 248 1.88 -25.76 8.47
C ALA A 248 2.96 -26.35 9.40
N ILE A 249 3.48 -25.60 10.38
CA ILE A 249 4.56 -26.06 11.30
C ILE A 249 4.05 -27.08 12.35
N GLY A 250 2.74 -27.30 12.48
CA GLY A 250 2.22 -28.23 13.49
C GLY A 250 2.52 -27.78 14.92
N TYR A 251 2.80 -26.48 15.13
CA TYR A 251 2.54 -25.91 16.45
C TYR A 251 1.07 -26.21 16.75
N PRO A 252 0.75 -26.88 17.87
CA PRO A 252 -0.63 -27.17 18.19
C PRO A 252 -1.37 -25.84 18.21
N THR A 253 -2.28 -25.67 17.25
CA THR A 253 -3.30 -24.63 17.27
C THR A 253 -4.33 -24.98 18.34
N ALA A 254 -3.88 -25.18 19.57
CA ALA A 254 -4.54 -24.49 20.65
C ALA A 254 -4.23 -23.01 20.38
N ALA A 255 -5.08 -22.35 19.61
CA ALA A 255 -5.07 -20.90 19.57
C ALA A 255 -5.15 -20.42 21.02
N PRO A 256 -4.15 -19.73 21.60
CA PRO A 256 -4.54 -18.68 22.49
C PRO A 256 -5.15 -17.63 21.57
N ASP A 257 -6.46 -17.50 21.69
CA ASP A 257 -7.25 -16.29 21.61
C ASP A 257 -6.44 -14.98 21.79
N ARG A 258 -5.51 -14.66 20.89
CA ARG A 258 -4.64 -13.46 20.94
C ARG A 258 -5.07 -12.38 19.95
N ALA A 259 -6.14 -12.65 19.20
CA ALA A 259 -6.98 -11.61 18.63
C ALA A 259 -8.00 -11.07 19.64
N ALA A 260 -8.20 -11.77 20.77
CA ALA A 260 -8.85 -11.16 21.91
C ALA A 260 -7.86 -10.14 22.50
N LEU A 261 -8.29 -8.88 22.49
CA LEU A 261 -7.77 -7.86 23.38
C LEU A 261 -7.63 -8.51 24.76
N ALA A 262 -6.40 -8.65 25.28
CA ALA A 262 -6.23 -9.16 26.64
C ALA A 262 -7.15 -8.34 27.55
N PRO A 263 -7.95 -8.94 28.44
CA PRO A 263 -8.92 -8.19 29.24
C PRO A 263 -8.30 -6.96 29.91
N GLU A 264 -7.06 -7.10 30.38
CA GLU A 264 -6.23 -6.04 30.95
C GLU A 264 -5.89 -4.91 29.96
N ASP A 265 -5.52 -5.24 28.72
CA ASP A 265 -5.25 -4.25 27.66
C ASP A 265 -6.55 -3.50 27.29
N GLY A 266 -7.68 -4.21 27.27
CA GLY A 266 -8.99 -3.61 26.98
C GLY A 266 -9.49 -2.71 28.09
N GLU A 267 -9.40 -3.15 29.34
CA GLU A 267 -9.71 -2.33 30.51
C GLU A 267 -8.78 -1.12 30.59
N ARG A 268 -7.48 -1.29 30.28
CA ARG A 268 -6.52 -0.19 30.25
C ARG A 268 -6.87 0.84 29.19
N LEU A 269 -7.22 0.43 27.97
CA LEU A 269 -7.65 1.33 26.90
C LEU A 269 -8.97 2.02 27.26
N ALA A 270 -9.96 1.28 27.77
CA ALA A 270 -11.24 1.84 28.21
C ALA A 270 -11.05 2.83 29.37
N ALA A 271 -10.15 2.55 30.31
CA ALA A 271 -9.80 3.46 31.40
C ALA A 271 -9.06 4.70 30.90
N TRP A 272 -8.12 4.53 29.96
CA TRP A 272 -7.42 5.63 29.31
C TRP A 272 -8.39 6.57 28.58
N TRP A 273 -9.31 6.01 27.79
CA TRP A 273 -10.32 6.75 27.05
C TRP A 273 -11.34 7.45 27.95
N ARG A 274 -11.75 6.83 29.06
CA ARG A 274 -12.61 7.48 30.07
C ARG A 274 -11.90 8.61 30.82
N ARG A 275 -10.63 8.43 31.18
CA ARG A 275 -9.85 9.45 31.92
C ARG A 275 -9.45 10.63 31.06
N GLY A 276 -9.12 10.40 29.79
CA GLY A 276 -8.71 11.49 28.89
C GLY A 276 -7.32 12.06 29.16
N GLU A 277 -6.50 11.33 29.90
CA GLU A 277 -5.14 11.75 30.24
C GLU A 277 -4.14 11.18 29.25
N ARG A 278 -2.97 11.80 29.10
CA ARG A 278 -1.91 11.21 28.26
C ARG A 278 -1.30 10.00 28.99
N ASP A 279 -1.49 8.81 28.44
CA ASP A 279 -0.89 7.56 28.92
C ASP A 279 -0.06 6.94 27.78
N ALA A 280 1.26 7.10 27.87
CA ALA A 280 2.18 6.59 26.86
C ALA A 280 2.11 5.06 26.71
N GLY A 281 1.81 4.35 27.80
CA GLY A 281 1.68 2.89 27.74
C GLY A 281 0.37 2.45 27.10
N ALA A 282 -0.75 3.13 27.36
CA ALA A 282 -2.01 2.86 26.67
C ALA A 282 -1.92 3.21 25.16
N ALA A 283 -1.21 4.30 24.83
CA ALA A 283 -0.91 4.65 23.44
C ALA A 283 -0.06 3.57 22.75
N ALA A 284 0.98 3.06 23.41
CA ALA A 284 1.82 1.97 22.89
C ALA A 284 1.04 0.65 22.74
N VAL A 285 0.12 0.35 23.65
CA VAL A 285 -0.80 -0.80 23.54
C VAL A 285 -1.69 -0.66 22.32
N LEU A 286 -2.34 0.51 22.13
CA LEU A 286 -3.16 0.75 20.95
C LEU A 286 -2.35 0.69 19.66
N GLU A 287 -1.15 1.27 19.64
CA GLU A 287 -0.27 1.22 18.46
C GLU A 287 0.13 -0.20 18.10
N ARG A 288 0.51 -1.02 19.10
CA ARG A 288 0.82 -2.44 18.94
C ARG A 288 -0.38 -3.20 18.37
N LEU A 289 -1.59 -2.97 18.88
CA LEU A 289 -2.82 -3.61 18.42
C LEU A 289 -3.16 -3.22 16.97
N LEU A 290 -3.02 -1.94 16.63
CA LEU A 290 -3.23 -1.43 15.27
C LEU A 290 -2.14 -1.92 14.29
N ALA A 291 -0.93 -2.22 14.78
CA ALA A 291 0.15 -2.79 13.98
C ALA A 291 -0.01 -4.31 13.76
N SER A 292 -0.60 -5.02 14.72
CA SER A 292 -0.81 -6.48 14.65
C SER A 292 -1.99 -6.92 13.77
N GLY A 293 -2.50 -6.04 12.89
CA GLY A 293 -3.68 -6.27 12.05
C GLY A 293 -3.59 -7.55 11.21
N GLY A 294 -4.02 -8.67 11.80
CA GLY A 294 -4.16 -9.97 11.16
C GLY A 294 -5.27 -10.00 10.11
N GLY A 295 -5.56 -11.19 9.56
CA GLY A 295 -6.61 -11.39 8.56
C GLY A 295 -7.98 -10.84 8.97
N MET A 296 -8.90 -10.67 8.01
CA MET A 296 -10.19 -9.96 8.22
C MET A 296 -10.92 -10.36 9.52
N ALA A 297 -10.98 -11.65 9.85
CA ALA A 297 -11.66 -12.12 11.07
C ALA A 297 -11.05 -11.58 12.37
N VAL A 298 -9.71 -11.47 12.45
CA VAL A 298 -8.98 -10.90 13.59
C VAL A 298 -9.22 -9.39 13.66
N ARG A 299 -9.20 -8.74 12.50
CA ARG A 299 -9.50 -7.31 12.39
C ARG A 299 -10.94 -7.01 12.84
N ASP A 300 -11.92 -7.81 12.46
CA ASP A 300 -13.32 -7.64 12.83
C ASP A 300 -13.56 -7.90 14.32
N GLY A 301 -12.84 -8.87 14.91
CA GLY A 301 -12.86 -9.12 16.35
C GLY A 301 -12.26 -7.97 17.14
N LEU A 302 -11.07 -7.52 16.76
CA LEU A 302 -10.39 -6.39 17.38
C LEU A 302 -11.18 -5.08 17.18
N ALA A 303 -11.74 -4.85 16.00
CA ALA A 303 -12.54 -3.67 15.72
C ALA A 303 -13.84 -3.65 16.52
N ARG A 304 -14.48 -4.81 16.76
CA ARG A 304 -15.61 -4.93 17.69
C ARG A 304 -15.21 -4.67 19.14
N ALA A 305 -14.08 -5.22 19.59
CA ALA A 305 -13.58 -5.02 20.95
C ALA A 305 -13.19 -3.55 21.22
N LEU A 306 -12.44 -2.94 20.30
CA LEU A 306 -12.12 -1.52 20.33
C LEU A 306 -13.39 -0.67 20.23
N GLY A 307 -14.34 -1.05 19.37
CA GLY A 307 -15.64 -0.40 19.21
C GLY A 307 -16.44 -0.36 20.52
N GLY A 308 -16.59 -1.51 21.20
CA GLY A 308 -17.29 -1.58 22.48
C GLY A 308 -16.60 -0.79 23.60
N ALA A 309 -15.26 -0.82 23.66
CA ALA A 309 -14.50 -0.03 24.62
C ALA A 309 -14.59 1.49 24.34
N LEU A 310 -14.62 1.88 23.07
CA LEU A 310 -14.77 3.28 22.66
C LEU A 310 -16.20 3.75 22.91
N GLU A 311 -17.22 2.98 22.56
CA GLU A 311 -18.64 3.26 22.83
C GLU A 311 -18.89 3.45 24.33
N GLY A 312 -18.35 2.54 25.15
CA GLY A 312 -18.41 2.67 26.61
C GLY A 312 -17.72 3.93 27.12
N ALA A 313 -16.58 4.33 26.53
CA ALA A 313 -15.90 5.57 26.89
C ALA A 313 -16.68 6.81 26.42
N LEU A 314 -17.26 6.78 25.23
CA LEU A 314 -18.00 7.90 24.60
C LEU A 314 -19.40 8.12 25.17
N SER A 315 -19.86 7.26 26.09
CA SER A 315 -21.12 7.42 26.81
C SER A 315 -21.22 8.69 27.67
N THR A 316 -20.12 9.41 27.88
CA THR A 316 -20.11 10.72 28.56
C THR A 316 -19.77 11.85 27.60
N PRO A 317 -20.47 13.01 27.65
CA PRO A 317 -20.24 14.13 26.73
C PRO A 317 -18.78 14.64 26.72
N ASP A 318 -18.13 14.61 27.89
CA ASP A 318 -16.75 15.08 28.06
C ASP A 318 -15.69 14.07 27.62
N ALA A 319 -16.02 12.78 27.48
CA ALA A 319 -15.04 11.77 27.10
C ALA A 319 -14.52 11.96 25.68
N ALA A 320 -15.36 12.45 24.76
CA ALA A 320 -14.94 12.73 23.40
C ALA A 320 -13.86 13.80 23.31
N ARG A 321 -14.05 14.92 24.02
CA ARG A 321 -13.09 16.04 24.08
C ARG A 321 -11.76 15.56 24.69
N ARG A 322 -11.86 14.74 25.74
CA ARG A 322 -10.76 14.10 26.43
C ARG A 322 -9.98 13.11 25.55
N LEU A 323 -10.67 12.24 24.83
CA LEU A 323 -10.11 11.27 23.90
C LEU A 323 -9.32 11.97 22.78
N ALA A 324 -9.93 13.00 22.18
CA ALA A 324 -9.33 13.82 21.15
C ALA A 324 -8.31 14.84 21.70
N GLY A 325 -8.03 14.87 23.01
CA GLY A 325 -6.89 15.58 23.59
C GLY A 325 -5.74 14.65 23.97
N ALA A 326 -6.08 13.46 24.47
CA ALA A 326 -5.16 12.45 24.97
C ALA A 326 -4.43 11.68 23.87
N MET A 327 -5.12 11.40 22.76
CA MET A 327 -4.60 10.56 21.69
C MET A 327 -3.78 11.39 20.68
N PRO A 328 -2.51 11.04 20.39
CA PRO A 328 -1.74 11.72 19.34
C PRO A 328 -2.44 11.67 17.97
N LEU A 329 -2.27 12.69 17.14
CA LEU A 329 -2.90 12.79 15.82
C LEU A 329 -2.63 11.54 14.96
N TYR A 330 -1.37 11.10 14.87
CA TYR A 330 -0.99 9.92 14.08
C TYR A 330 -1.77 8.66 14.51
N LEU A 331 -2.07 8.52 15.80
CA LEU A 331 -2.78 7.37 16.34
C LEU A 331 -4.28 7.42 16.01
N ARG A 332 -4.87 8.63 15.98
CA ARG A 332 -6.26 8.83 15.49
C ARG A 332 -6.39 8.46 14.03
N GLU A 333 -5.46 8.92 13.20
CA GLU A 333 -5.48 8.58 11.78
C GLU A 333 -5.29 7.07 11.56
N ARG A 334 -4.39 6.45 12.32
CA ARG A 334 -4.13 5.01 12.24
C ARG A 334 -5.35 4.21 12.69
N LEU A 335 -6.01 4.63 13.77
CA LEU A 335 -7.27 4.04 14.22
C LEU A 335 -8.36 4.21 13.16
N LEU A 336 -8.48 5.38 12.53
CA LEU A 336 -9.46 5.61 11.47
C LEU A 336 -9.20 4.73 10.23
N ARG A 337 -7.95 4.60 9.80
CA ARG A 337 -7.53 3.68 8.72
C ARG A 337 -7.80 2.21 9.08
N PHE A 338 -7.69 1.88 10.36
CA PHE A 338 -8.01 0.56 10.87
C PHE A 338 -9.53 0.29 10.87
N LEU A 339 -10.36 1.24 11.29
CA LEU A 339 -11.82 1.09 11.30
C LEU A 339 -12.42 1.15 9.88
N MET A 340 -11.86 1.97 8.98
CA MET A 340 -12.39 2.20 7.63
C MET A 340 -11.29 2.17 6.55
N PRO A 341 -10.75 1.01 6.18
CA PRO A 341 -9.64 0.93 5.22
C PRO A 341 -9.97 1.59 3.87
N SER A 342 -11.18 1.39 3.36
CA SER A 342 -11.63 1.90 2.05
C SER A 342 -12.13 3.36 2.07
N GLY A 343 -12.36 3.91 3.28
CA GLY A 343 -12.98 5.23 3.48
C GLY A 343 -12.04 6.26 4.13
N ALA A 344 -11.01 5.82 4.84
CA ALA A 344 -10.19 6.68 5.68
C ALA A 344 -9.48 7.79 4.90
N ALA A 345 -8.94 7.51 3.71
CA ALA A 345 -8.26 8.55 2.92
C ALA A 345 -9.18 9.74 2.60
N ARG A 346 -10.44 9.48 2.23
CA ARG A 346 -11.43 10.52 1.94
C ARG A 346 -11.85 11.29 3.19
N LEU A 347 -12.00 10.60 4.32
CA LEU A 347 -12.39 11.25 5.58
C LEU A 347 -11.24 12.04 6.21
N LEU A 348 -10.00 11.60 6.06
CA LEU A 348 -8.81 12.37 6.46
C LEU A 348 -8.67 13.63 5.64
N ALA A 349 -8.87 13.55 4.31
CA ALA A 349 -8.90 14.74 3.45
C ALA A 349 -10.01 15.72 3.87
N LEU A 350 -11.19 15.20 4.25
CA LEU A 350 -12.29 16.01 4.76
C LEU A 350 -11.95 16.67 6.11
N MET A 351 -11.22 15.99 7.00
CA MET A 351 -10.74 16.60 8.25
C MET A 351 -9.73 17.70 8.01
N SER A 352 -8.78 17.50 7.10
CA SER A 352 -7.83 18.55 6.74
C SER A 352 -8.56 19.79 6.17
N GLU A 353 -9.65 19.59 5.43
CA GLU A 353 -10.50 20.68 4.99
C GLU A 353 -11.20 21.40 6.16
N VAL A 354 -11.81 20.64 7.06
CA VAL A 354 -12.47 21.18 8.27
C VAL A 354 -11.48 21.93 9.15
N GLU A 355 -10.25 21.44 9.31
CA GLU A 355 -9.17 22.11 10.05
C GLU A 355 -8.84 23.47 9.44
N ARG A 356 -8.69 23.55 8.11
CA ARG A 356 -8.47 24.83 7.43
C ARG A 356 -9.62 25.81 7.64
N GLN A 357 -10.86 25.31 7.62
CA GLN A 357 -12.03 26.16 7.83
C GLN A 357 -12.22 26.59 9.30
N LEU A 358 -11.85 25.75 10.27
CA LEU A 358 -11.86 26.13 11.68
C LEU A 358 -10.90 27.28 11.95
N VAL A 359 -9.69 27.21 11.39
CA VAL A 359 -8.68 28.28 11.52
C VAL A 359 -9.15 29.59 10.89
N SER A 360 -9.87 29.54 9.77
CA SER A 360 -10.29 30.74 9.05
C SER A 360 -11.61 31.34 9.55
N ARG A 361 -12.56 30.52 10.02
CA ARG A 361 -13.92 30.97 10.39
C ARG A 361 -14.13 31.13 11.89
N VAL A 362 -13.33 30.47 12.74
CA VAL A 362 -13.49 30.52 14.19
C VAL A 362 -12.34 31.32 14.79
N GLY A 363 -12.60 32.59 15.13
CA GLY A 363 -11.59 33.49 15.69
C GLY A 363 -11.11 33.11 17.10
N ASP A 364 -11.89 32.31 17.82
CA ASP A 364 -11.54 31.80 19.15
C ASP A 364 -10.79 30.46 19.06
N ARG A 365 -9.54 30.44 19.52
CA ARG A 365 -8.68 29.24 19.51
C ARG A 365 -9.21 28.10 20.38
N GLY A 366 -9.82 28.40 21.52
CA GLY A 366 -10.40 27.40 22.41
C GLY A 366 -11.60 26.72 21.75
N ARG A 367 -12.48 27.53 21.14
CA ARG A 367 -13.65 27.04 20.41
C ARG A 367 -13.28 26.25 19.16
N ALA A 368 -12.25 26.69 18.43
CA ALA A 368 -11.71 25.96 17.28
C ALA A 368 -11.16 24.58 17.69
N ALA A 369 -10.42 24.51 18.80
CA ALA A 369 -9.91 23.26 19.34
C ALA A 369 -11.03 22.32 19.79
N GLU A 370 -12.08 22.86 20.41
CA GLU A 370 -13.26 22.10 20.82
C GLU A 370 -14.02 21.52 19.63
N ALA A 371 -14.27 22.33 18.60
CA ALA A 371 -14.91 21.89 17.37
C ALA A 371 -14.05 20.87 16.61
N HIS A 372 -12.73 21.03 16.61
CA HIS A 372 -11.80 20.05 16.03
C HIS A 372 -11.87 18.68 16.72
N ALA A 373 -11.82 18.68 18.05
CA ALA A 373 -11.99 17.47 18.86
C ALA A 373 -13.34 16.79 18.57
N ARG A 374 -14.38 17.61 18.40
CA ARG A 374 -15.72 17.14 18.08
C ARG A 374 -15.83 16.53 16.69
N CYS A 375 -15.17 17.10 15.69
CA CYS A 375 -15.10 16.53 14.34
C CYS A 375 -14.39 15.17 14.32
N TRP A 376 -13.31 15.01 15.09
CA TRP A 376 -12.63 13.71 15.24
C TRP A 376 -13.54 12.65 15.87
N LEU A 377 -14.37 13.03 16.84
CA LEU A 377 -15.36 12.13 17.43
C LEU A 377 -16.34 11.59 16.39
N GLU A 378 -16.95 12.48 15.62
CA GLU A 378 -17.94 12.09 14.60
C GLU A 378 -17.35 11.12 13.57
N LEU A 379 -16.07 11.27 13.24
CA LEU A 379 -15.37 10.33 12.37
C LEU A 379 -15.12 8.97 13.00
N LEU A 380 -14.67 8.95 14.26
CA LEU A 380 -14.40 7.69 14.95
C LEU A 380 -15.70 6.89 15.13
N VAL A 381 -16.80 7.56 15.50
CA VAL A 381 -18.12 6.92 15.60
C VAL A 381 -18.60 6.41 14.25
N ALA A 382 -18.52 7.22 13.21
CA ALA A 382 -18.89 6.77 11.87
C ALA A 382 -18.05 5.55 11.42
N GLY A 383 -16.79 5.48 11.84
CA GLY A 383 -15.92 4.33 11.63
C GLY A 383 -16.40 3.08 12.36
N MET A 384 -16.85 3.21 13.61
CA MET A 384 -17.39 2.09 14.39
C MET A 384 -18.71 1.58 13.86
N ASP A 385 -19.61 2.48 13.43
CA ASP A 385 -20.91 2.10 12.85
C ASP A 385 -20.74 1.24 11.58
N GLY A 386 -19.62 1.42 10.85
CA GLY A 386 -19.28 0.63 9.67
C GLY A 386 -18.76 -0.79 9.97
N VAL A 387 -18.24 -1.04 11.18
CA VAL A 387 -17.43 -2.24 11.52
C VAL A 387 -18.22 -3.54 11.69
N GLY A 388 -19.56 -3.51 11.77
CA GLY A 388 -20.35 -4.72 12.05
C GLY A 388 -21.32 -5.17 10.96
N VAL A 389 -21.63 -4.31 9.98
CA VAL A 389 -22.84 -4.49 9.15
C VAL A 389 -22.53 -4.52 7.64
N GLY A 390 -21.27 -4.37 7.23
CA GLY A 390 -20.92 -4.22 5.82
C GLY A 390 -21.57 -2.99 5.16
N VAL A 391 -22.09 -2.06 5.98
CA VAL A 391 -22.75 -0.84 5.52
C VAL A 391 -21.66 0.15 5.16
N ALA A 392 -21.58 0.49 3.87
CA ALA A 392 -20.71 1.55 3.41
C ALA A 392 -21.07 2.86 4.14
N VAL A 393 -20.15 3.36 4.97
CA VAL A 393 -20.27 4.65 5.65
C VAL A 393 -20.52 5.71 4.58
N ARG A 394 -21.71 6.34 4.61
CA ARG A 394 -22.05 7.39 3.65
C ARG A 394 -21.23 8.64 3.98
N SER A 395 -20.21 8.89 3.17
CA SER A 395 -19.34 10.07 3.29
C SER A 395 -20.13 11.38 3.39
N ASP A 396 -21.32 11.46 2.78
CA ASP A 396 -22.16 12.65 2.78
C ASP A 396 -22.80 12.94 4.15
N ALA A 397 -23.22 11.90 4.88
CA ALA A 397 -23.83 12.06 6.21
C ALA A 397 -22.78 12.46 7.25
N VAL A 398 -21.58 11.87 7.15
CA VAL A 398 -20.43 12.27 7.95
C VAL A 398 -20.05 13.72 7.64
N ARG A 399 -19.95 14.06 6.34
CA ARG A 399 -19.67 15.43 5.89
C ARG A 399 -20.69 16.45 6.41
N ALA A 400 -21.98 16.16 6.33
CA ALA A 400 -23.02 17.04 6.85
C ALA A 400 -22.87 17.29 8.37
N ARG A 401 -22.54 16.25 9.14
CA ARG A 401 -22.29 16.38 10.58
C ARG A 401 -21.05 17.20 10.90
N LEU A 402 -19.95 17.00 10.17
CA LEU A 402 -18.73 17.79 10.35
C LEU A 402 -18.96 19.28 10.04
N TYR A 403 -19.69 19.59 8.96
CA TYR A 403 -20.04 20.97 8.64
C TYR A 403 -21.00 21.59 9.65
N ALA A 404 -21.95 20.83 10.20
CA ALA A 404 -22.83 21.31 11.26
C ALA A 404 -22.04 21.70 12.53
N VAL A 405 -21.03 20.91 12.91
CA VAL A 405 -20.11 21.24 14.02
C VAL A 405 -19.33 22.52 13.72
N LEU A 406 -18.81 22.66 12.49
CA LEU A 406 -18.08 23.85 12.05
C LEU A 406 -18.96 25.10 12.08
N ASP A 407 -20.18 25.04 11.54
CA ASP A 407 -21.09 26.18 11.46
C ASP A 407 -21.55 26.60 12.86
N ALA A 408 -21.85 25.66 13.74
CA ALA A 408 -22.15 25.95 15.14
C ALA A 408 -20.98 26.64 15.85
N ALA A 409 -19.74 26.18 15.62
CA ALA A 409 -18.54 26.81 16.16
C ALA A 409 -18.34 28.24 15.64
N ALA A 410 -18.52 28.46 14.33
CA ALA A 410 -18.37 29.77 13.69
C ALA A 410 -19.43 30.78 14.17
N GLN A 411 -20.66 30.31 14.46
CA GLN A 411 -21.75 31.15 14.95
C GLN A 411 -21.68 31.40 16.47
N GLY A 412 -20.75 30.77 17.17
CA GLY A 412 -20.71 30.83 18.62
C GLY A 412 -21.88 30.09 19.30
N ALA A 413 -22.55 29.19 18.59
CA ALA A 413 -23.61 28.34 19.09
C ALA A 413 -23.05 27.18 19.94
N PRO A 414 -23.88 26.52 20.78
CA PRO A 414 -23.52 25.24 21.37
C PRO A 414 -23.29 24.21 20.26
N LEU A 415 -22.21 23.41 20.39
CA LEU A 415 -21.91 22.34 19.44
C LEU A 415 -22.99 21.25 19.51
N PRO A 416 -23.41 20.68 18.37
CA PRO A 416 -24.46 19.66 18.36
C PRO A 416 -24.05 18.42 19.17
N ASP A 417 -24.97 17.90 19.97
CA ASP A 417 -24.78 16.67 20.75
C ASP A 417 -24.56 15.46 19.84
N HIS A 418 -23.87 14.45 20.37
CA HIS A 418 -23.53 13.27 19.59
C HIS A 418 -24.78 12.41 19.41
N GLY A 419 -25.06 12.01 18.17
CA GLY A 419 -26.30 11.31 17.84
C GLY A 419 -27.52 12.22 17.68
N ALA A 420 -27.36 13.54 17.73
CA ALA A 420 -28.41 14.44 17.26
C ALA A 420 -28.70 14.11 15.79
N PRO A 421 -29.96 13.76 15.44
CA PRO A 421 -30.30 13.40 14.08
C PRO A 421 -29.89 14.54 13.16
N ALA A 422 -29.15 14.23 12.09
CA ALA A 422 -28.96 15.20 11.02
C ALA A 422 -30.36 15.66 10.57
N ALA A 423 -30.51 16.88 10.04
CA ALA A 423 -31.82 17.36 9.56
C ALA A 423 -32.54 16.38 8.60
N ALA A 424 -31.80 15.48 7.95
CA ALA A 424 -32.32 14.37 7.13
C ALA A 424 -32.98 13.22 7.94
N ASP A 425 -32.61 12.97 9.20
CA ASP A 425 -33.16 11.92 10.07
C ASP A 425 -34.44 12.37 10.80
N VAL A 426 -34.68 13.68 10.93
CA VAL A 426 -35.93 14.26 11.47
C VAL A 426 -37.14 13.96 10.57
N VAL A 427 -36.91 13.49 9.34
CA VAL A 427 -37.96 13.05 8.41
C VAL A 427 -38.53 11.66 8.78
N VAL A 428 -37.78 10.82 9.51
CA VAL A 428 -38.15 9.44 9.86
C VAL A 428 -39.33 9.32 10.85
N PRO A 429 -39.43 10.13 11.92
CA PRO A 429 -40.58 10.11 12.83
C PRO A 429 -41.92 10.37 12.12
N ASN A 430 -41.93 11.25 11.11
CA ASN A 430 -43.15 11.60 10.38
C ASN A 430 -43.59 10.47 9.44
N GLU A 431 -42.65 9.83 8.75
CA GLU A 431 -42.95 8.70 7.87
C GLU A 431 -43.44 7.45 8.64
N LEU A 432 -42.88 7.17 9.81
CA LEU A 432 -43.37 6.08 10.68
C LEU A 432 -44.77 6.36 11.22
N ALA A 433 -45.06 7.60 11.62
CA ALA A 433 -46.39 8.01 12.07
C ALA A 433 -47.43 7.92 10.95
N GLN A 434 -47.07 8.31 9.73
CA GLN A 434 -47.93 8.20 8.55
C GLN A 434 -48.25 6.74 8.21
N LEU A 435 -47.25 5.84 8.24
CA LEU A 435 -47.49 4.42 8.00
C LEU A 435 -48.35 3.78 9.10
N ALA A 436 -48.11 4.13 10.37
CA ALA A 436 -48.92 3.66 11.49
C ALA A 436 -50.39 4.10 11.37
N ALA A 437 -50.62 5.39 11.08
CA ALA A 437 -51.96 5.94 10.85
C ALA A 437 -52.68 5.24 9.70
N PHE A 438 -51.96 4.95 8.61
CA PHE A 438 -52.51 4.20 7.48
C PHE A 438 -52.90 2.77 7.86
N LEU A 439 -52.05 2.05 8.59
CA LEU A 439 -52.37 0.69 9.02
C LEU A 439 -53.59 0.65 9.95
N GLU A 440 -53.74 1.63 10.85
CA GLU A 440 -54.87 1.72 11.78
C GLU A 440 -56.18 2.15 11.12
N ARG A 441 -56.14 3.15 10.23
CA ARG A 441 -57.34 3.85 9.73
C ARG A 441 -57.60 3.65 8.23
N GLY A 442 -56.66 3.07 7.50
CA GLY A 442 -56.75 2.84 6.05
C GLY A 442 -56.57 4.10 5.20
N ARG A 443 -56.12 5.22 5.78
CA ARG A 443 -55.91 6.50 5.09
C ARG A 443 -54.76 7.29 5.72
N PHE A 444 -54.07 8.09 4.91
CA PHE A 444 -53.05 9.04 5.39
C PHE A 444 -53.71 10.31 5.92
N ASP A 445 -53.23 10.85 7.04
CA ASP A 445 -53.65 12.16 7.52
C ASP A 445 -52.82 13.26 6.84
N GLY A 446 -53.49 14.16 6.11
CA GLY A 446 -52.89 15.40 5.61
C GLY A 446 -51.80 15.24 4.56
N ALA A 447 -51.60 14.06 3.98
CA ALA A 447 -50.60 13.88 2.92
C ALA A 447 -51.14 14.38 1.56
N PRO A 448 -50.35 15.13 0.77
CA PRO A 448 -50.72 15.49 -0.59
C PRO A 448 -50.90 14.20 -1.44
N PRO A 449 -51.82 14.19 -2.41
CA PRO A 449 -52.06 13.02 -3.26
C PRO A 449 -50.79 12.71 -4.05
N LEU A 450 -50.07 11.67 -3.64
CA LEU A 450 -48.99 11.07 -4.42
C LEU A 450 -49.63 10.13 -5.45
N ALA A 451 -49.27 10.25 -6.72
CA ALA A 451 -49.70 9.31 -7.74
C ALA A 451 -49.14 7.91 -7.45
N GLY A 452 -50.00 6.89 -7.41
CA GLY A 452 -49.65 5.50 -7.14
C GLY A 452 -50.15 4.98 -5.79
N GLU A 453 -49.48 3.96 -5.24
CA GLU A 453 -49.76 3.38 -3.92
C GLU A 453 -48.79 3.98 -2.88
N PRO A 454 -49.12 5.14 -2.27
CA PRO A 454 -48.20 5.89 -1.40
C PRO A 454 -47.72 5.09 -0.19
N HIS A 455 -48.54 4.18 0.34
CA HIS A 455 -48.19 3.30 1.43
C HIS A 455 -47.10 2.29 1.05
N VAL A 456 -47.16 1.73 -0.16
CA VAL A 456 -46.15 0.80 -0.67
C VAL A 456 -44.80 1.48 -0.84
N LEU A 457 -44.78 2.71 -1.37
CA LEU A 457 -43.54 3.50 -1.50
C LEU A 457 -42.99 3.95 -0.13
N LEU A 458 -43.87 4.26 0.81
CA LEU A 458 -43.48 4.62 2.18
C LEU A 458 -42.83 3.43 2.91
N LEU A 459 -43.46 2.24 2.85
CA LEU A 459 -42.88 1.04 3.46
C LEU A 459 -41.56 0.63 2.78
N ALA A 460 -41.45 0.74 1.45
CA ALA A 460 -40.19 0.46 0.74
C ALA A 460 -39.04 1.32 1.26
N ARG A 461 -39.26 2.63 1.42
CA ARG A 461 -38.25 3.57 1.94
C ARG A 461 -37.90 3.27 3.40
N LEU A 462 -38.88 2.93 4.22
CA LEU A 462 -38.66 2.55 5.62
C LEU A 462 -37.88 1.23 5.73
N LEU A 463 -38.16 0.24 4.89
CA LEU A 463 -37.41 -1.03 4.84
C LEU A 463 -35.97 -0.83 4.36
N GLU A 464 -35.78 0.00 3.32
CA GLU A 464 -34.47 0.37 2.82
C GLU A 464 -33.63 1.08 3.91
N ARG A 465 -34.26 1.95 4.70
CA ARG A 465 -33.61 2.59 5.86
C ARG A 465 -33.36 1.61 7.00
N ALA A 466 -34.28 0.70 7.31
CA ALA A 466 -34.11 -0.35 8.31
C ALA A 466 -32.98 -1.34 7.93
N GLY A 467 -32.72 -1.53 6.64
CA GLY A 467 -31.55 -2.26 6.15
C GLY A 467 -30.22 -1.57 6.48
N ARG A 468 -30.22 -0.25 6.69
CA ARG A 468 -29.03 0.60 6.85
C ARG A 468 -28.77 1.09 8.27
N SER A 469 -29.80 1.14 9.13
CA SER A 469 -29.71 1.67 10.49
C SER A 469 -30.43 0.76 11.48
N ARG A 470 -29.73 0.37 12.56
CA ARG A 470 -30.30 -0.40 13.67
C ARG A 470 -31.42 0.36 14.36
N ALA A 471 -31.25 1.67 14.59
CA ALA A 471 -32.26 2.50 15.22
C ALA A 471 -33.54 2.60 14.38
N SER A 472 -33.42 2.79 13.06
CA SER A 472 -34.57 2.81 12.14
C SER A 472 -35.25 1.44 12.06
N ARG A 473 -34.48 0.35 12.09
CA ARG A 473 -34.99 -1.02 12.15
C ARG A 473 -35.80 -1.25 13.43
N GLU A 474 -35.25 -0.92 14.59
CA GLU A 474 -35.94 -1.06 15.88
C GLU A 474 -37.18 -0.18 15.98
N ALA A 475 -37.16 1.02 15.39
CA ALA A 475 -38.33 1.90 15.32
C ALA A 475 -39.44 1.32 14.41
N LEU A 476 -39.06 0.81 13.23
CA LEU A 476 -39.99 0.14 12.31
C LEU A 476 -40.58 -1.12 12.95
N LEU A 477 -39.77 -1.96 13.58
CA LEU A 477 -40.22 -3.19 14.24
C LEU A 477 -41.13 -2.89 15.44
N ARG A 478 -40.83 -1.87 16.25
CA ARG A 478 -41.71 -1.43 17.34
C ARG A 478 -43.05 -0.93 16.83
N MET A 479 -43.06 -0.18 15.73
CA MET A 479 -44.30 0.28 15.09
C MET A 479 -45.12 -0.91 14.56
N LEU A 480 -44.48 -1.85 13.86
CA LEU A 480 -45.16 -3.04 13.33
C LEU A 480 -45.66 -3.98 14.44
N ALA A 481 -44.91 -4.13 15.54
CA ALA A 481 -45.34 -4.90 16.70
C ALA A 481 -46.62 -4.30 17.30
N ARG A 482 -46.68 -2.98 17.51
CA ARG A 482 -47.90 -2.29 17.96
C ARG A 482 -49.06 -2.44 16.97
N ALA A 483 -48.78 -2.30 15.67
CA ALA A 483 -49.80 -2.49 14.64
C ALA A 483 -50.36 -3.92 14.63
N SER A 484 -49.54 -4.93 14.96
CA SER A 484 -49.96 -6.33 15.02
C SER A 484 -50.95 -6.64 16.15
N GLU A 485 -51.02 -5.79 17.18
CA GLU A 485 -52.01 -5.90 18.25
C GLU A 485 -53.43 -5.58 17.76
N SER A 486 -53.57 -4.95 16.58
CA SER A 486 -54.86 -4.66 15.95
C SER A 486 -55.14 -5.63 14.78
N PRO A 487 -56.17 -6.49 14.88
CA PRO A 487 -56.54 -7.42 13.80
C PRO A 487 -56.93 -6.73 12.49
N ALA A 488 -57.35 -5.47 12.55
CA ALA A 488 -57.65 -4.68 11.36
C ALA A 488 -56.37 -4.18 10.68
N ALA A 489 -55.38 -3.73 11.45
CA ALA A 489 -54.11 -3.27 10.92
C ALA A 489 -53.28 -4.42 10.34
N LEU A 490 -53.28 -5.60 10.98
CA LEU A 490 -52.62 -6.79 10.46
C LEU A 490 -53.23 -7.25 9.12
N ARG A 491 -54.58 -7.26 9.03
CA ARG A 491 -55.27 -7.59 7.77
C ARG A 491 -54.92 -6.60 6.65
N ARG A 492 -54.82 -5.31 6.96
CA ARG A 492 -54.39 -4.30 5.96
C ARG A 492 -52.92 -4.48 5.56
N LEU A 493 -52.04 -4.78 6.51
CA LEU A 493 -50.62 -5.05 6.23
C LEU A 493 -50.48 -6.21 5.24
N VAL A 494 -51.22 -7.31 5.42
CA VAL A 494 -51.15 -8.47 4.54
C VAL A 494 -51.86 -8.22 3.20
N ALA A 495 -53.02 -7.55 3.21
CA ALA A 495 -53.82 -7.37 2.00
C ALA A 495 -53.32 -6.25 1.06
N GLN A 496 -52.65 -5.22 1.60
CA GLN A 496 -52.36 -4.00 0.84
C GLN A 496 -50.87 -3.80 0.52
N PHE A 497 -49.99 -4.71 0.94
CA PHE A 497 -48.56 -4.64 0.63
C PHE A 497 -48.11 -5.84 -0.19
N PRO A 498 -47.28 -5.64 -1.23
CA PRO A 498 -46.75 -6.73 -2.03
C PRO A 498 -45.96 -7.75 -1.19
N GLN A 499 -46.04 -9.04 -1.55
CA GLN A 499 -45.32 -10.13 -0.88
C GLN A 499 -43.82 -9.84 -0.70
N ARG A 500 -43.19 -9.18 -1.68
CA ARG A 500 -41.77 -8.79 -1.61
C ARG A 500 -41.47 -7.85 -0.43
N GLN A 501 -42.39 -6.97 -0.07
CA GLN A 501 -42.22 -6.05 1.06
C GLN A 501 -42.48 -6.75 2.40
N LEU A 502 -43.46 -7.66 2.44
CA LEU A 502 -43.68 -8.53 3.61
C LEU A 502 -42.45 -9.38 3.91
N ALA A 503 -41.83 -9.96 2.86
CA ALA A 503 -40.53 -10.65 2.99
C ALA A 503 -39.43 -9.71 3.51
N GLY A 504 -39.42 -8.44 3.06
CA GLY A 504 -38.52 -7.41 3.58
C GLY A 504 -38.71 -7.12 5.08
N ILE A 505 -39.95 -7.11 5.58
CA ILE A 505 -40.26 -6.97 7.02
C ILE A 505 -39.70 -8.16 7.80
N VAL A 506 -39.94 -9.38 7.33
CA VAL A 506 -39.44 -10.60 7.98
C VAL A 506 -37.91 -10.60 8.02
N HIS A 507 -37.26 -10.21 6.93
CA HIS A 507 -35.81 -10.08 6.87
C HIS A 507 -35.28 -9.00 7.83
N ALA A 508 -36.00 -7.89 7.98
CA ALA A 508 -35.65 -6.85 8.95
C ALA A 508 -35.84 -7.31 10.41
N ALA A 509 -36.83 -8.16 10.69
CA ALA A 509 -37.10 -8.70 12.03
C ALA A 509 -36.10 -9.78 12.46
N ALA A 510 -35.68 -10.64 11.53
CA ALA A 510 -34.80 -11.77 11.80
C ALA A 510 -33.71 -11.91 10.72
N PRO A 511 -32.69 -11.03 10.70
CA PRO A 511 -31.61 -11.09 9.72
C PRO A 511 -30.84 -12.41 9.86
N GLY A 512 -30.91 -13.27 8.84
CA GLY A 512 -30.20 -14.56 8.80
C GLY A 512 -31.07 -15.81 8.91
N GLN A 513 -32.38 -15.68 9.14
CA GLN A 513 -33.30 -16.84 9.17
C GLN A 513 -34.02 -17.05 7.84
N ALA A 514 -33.29 -17.51 6.82
CA ALA A 514 -33.84 -17.85 5.51
C ALA A 514 -34.96 -18.92 5.57
N ALA A 515 -34.93 -19.80 6.58
CA ALA A 515 -35.92 -20.86 6.76
C ALA A 515 -37.32 -20.34 7.13
N LEU A 516 -37.42 -19.20 7.82
CA LEU A 516 -38.70 -18.60 8.23
C LEU A 516 -39.38 -17.85 7.08
N LEU A 517 -38.60 -17.35 6.12
CA LEU A 517 -39.06 -16.77 4.85
C LEU A 517 -39.56 -17.82 3.84
N ALA A 518 -39.18 -19.09 3.99
CA ALA A 518 -39.61 -20.17 3.10
C ALA A 518 -40.95 -20.81 3.52
N LEU A 519 -41.46 -20.46 4.71
CA LEU A 519 -42.72 -20.97 5.30
C LEU A 519 -43.90 -20.01 5.14
N LEU A 520 -43.65 -18.75 4.80
CA LEU A 520 -44.64 -17.71 4.46
C LEU A 520 -44.79 -17.61 2.95
#